data_AF-A0A7S7AIS4-F1
#
_entry.id   AF-A0A7S7AIS4-F1
#
_cell.length_a   1.000
_cell.length_b   1.000
_cell.length_c   1.000
_cell.angle_alpha   90.00
_cell.angle_beta   90.00
_cell.angle_gamma   90.00
#
_symmetry.space_group_name_H-M   'P 1'
#
loop_
_entity.id
_entity.type
_entity.pdbx_description
1 polymer ?
#
loop_
_entity_poly.entity_id
_entity_poly.type
_entity_poly.pdbx_seq_one_letter_code
_entity_poly.pdbx_strand_id
1 'polypeptide(L)'
;MIRDVKLEDLTSDERLALEEIVNDAYDKILSAANIVLSRCRKSLNINYLRKENPTLTEILKQMQEISGLMQNLNQAGYVTFKAEEYVKHVQDIVEAVESGHTEDLERHVRELNQRSFL
;
A
#
# COMPACT_ATOMS: atom_id res chain seq x y z
N MET A 1 -31.54 -1.64 6.97
CA MET A 1 -30.79 -1.84 8.23
C MET A 1 -29.76 -2.92 7.94
N ILE A 2 -28.53 -2.53 7.61
CA ILE A 2 -27.44 -3.48 7.37
C ILE A 2 -27.01 -3.94 8.75
N ARG A 3 -27.10 -5.25 9.02
CA ARG A 3 -26.56 -5.83 10.27
C ARG A 3 -25.04 -5.72 10.19
N ASP A 4 -24.43 -5.09 11.19
CA ASP A 4 -22.98 -5.19 11.41
C ASP A 4 -22.67 -6.65 11.78
N VAL A 5 -22.16 -7.42 10.80
CA VAL A 5 -21.68 -8.79 11.01
C VAL A 5 -20.36 -8.71 11.75
N LYS A 6 -20.27 -9.31 12.92
CA LYS A 6 -19.03 -9.40 13.68
C LYS A 6 -18.25 -10.64 13.24
N LEU A 7 -16.92 -10.64 13.42
CA LEU A 7 -16.10 -11.85 13.20
C LEU A 7 -16.63 -13.07 13.96
N GLU A 8 -17.17 -12.82 15.15
CA GLU A 8 -17.78 -13.84 16.01
C GLU A 8 -18.97 -14.56 15.34
N ASP A 9 -19.67 -13.87 14.43
CA ASP A 9 -20.85 -14.38 13.72
C ASP A 9 -20.47 -15.26 12.52
N LEU A 10 -19.20 -15.25 12.09
CA LEU A 10 -18.71 -16.06 10.97
C LEU A 10 -18.41 -17.50 11.42
N THR A 11 -18.77 -18.44 10.55
CA THR A 11 -18.32 -19.85 10.64
C THR A 11 -16.80 -19.96 10.47
N SER A 12 -16.22 -21.09 10.88
CA SER A 12 -14.79 -21.33 10.70
C SER A 12 -14.33 -21.20 9.24
N ASP A 13 -15.12 -21.73 8.30
CA ASP A 13 -14.80 -21.68 6.87
C ASP A 13 -14.87 -20.23 6.32
N GLU A 14 -15.85 -19.44 6.75
CA GLU A 14 -15.96 -18.03 6.38
C GLU A 14 -14.81 -17.18 6.95
N ARG A 15 -14.36 -17.48 8.17
CA ARG A 15 -13.20 -16.81 8.77
C ARG A 15 -11.91 -17.12 8.01
N LEU A 16 -11.71 -18.38 7.64
CA LEU A 16 -10.55 -18.80 6.83
C LEU A 16 -10.54 -18.11 5.47
N ALA A 17 -11.68 -18.08 4.77
CA ALA A 17 -11.80 -17.37 3.50
C ALA A 17 -11.54 -15.87 3.64
N LEU A 18 -12.00 -15.25 4.73
CA LEU A 18 -11.74 -13.84 5.01
C LEU A 18 -10.27 -13.57 5.31
N GLU A 19 -9.61 -14.43 6.08
CA GLU A 19 -8.16 -14.37 6.33
C GLU A 19 -7.35 -14.46 5.03
N GLU A 20 -7.71 -15.37 4.12
CA GLU A 20 -7.06 -15.48 2.80
C GLU A 20 -7.20 -14.19 1.99
N ILE A 21 -8.40 -13.60 1.95
CA ILE A 21 -8.65 -12.34 1.25
C ILE A 21 -7.85 -11.19 1.86
N VAL A 22 -7.77 -11.11 3.19
CA VAL A 22 -6.98 -10.10 3.90
C VAL A 22 -5.50 -10.24 3.57
N ASN A 23 -4.97 -11.46 3.59
CA ASN A 23 -3.58 -11.74 3.26
C ASN A 23 -3.26 -11.40 1.80
N ASP A 24 -4.12 -11.77 0.84
CA ASP A 24 -3.95 -11.40 -0.57
C ASP A 24 -3.98 -9.87 -0.78
N ALA A 25 -4.85 -9.16 -0.07
CA ALA A 25 -4.88 -7.68 -0.10
C ALA A 25 -3.58 -7.07 0.43
N TYR A 26 -3.05 -7.63 1.53
CA TYR A 26 -1.75 -7.23 2.09
C TYR A 26 -0.60 -7.47 1.11
N ASP A 27 -0.53 -8.65 0.51
CA ASP A 27 0.51 -9.01 -0.46
C ASP A 27 0.48 -8.09 -1.68
N LYS A 28 -0.71 -7.70 -2.14
CA LYS A 28 -0.86 -6.73 -3.23
C LYS A 28 -0.31 -5.36 -2.87
N ILE A 29 -0.55 -4.86 -1.65
CA ILE A 29 0.02 -3.59 -1.17
C ILE A 29 1.55 -3.69 -1.08
N LEU A 30 2.08 -4.77 -0.52
CA LEU A 30 3.53 -4.99 -0.43
C LEU A 30 4.18 -5.08 -1.81
N SER A 31 3.57 -5.79 -2.73
CA SER A 31 4.04 -5.92 -4.12
C SER A 31 4.06 -4.56 -4.83
N ALA A 32 3.01 -3.76 -4.69
CA ALA A 32 2.93 -2.42 -5.25
C ALA A 32 4.03 -1.49 -4.67
N ALA A 33 4.21 -1.49 -3.34
CA ALA A 33 5.26 -0.71 -2.70
C ALA A 33 6.68 -1.15 -3.14
N ASN A 34 6.89 -2.45 -3.33
CA ASN A 34 8.14 -2.99 -3.87
C ASN A 34 8.40 -2.55 -5.32
N ILE A 35 7.37 -2.46 -6.16
CA ILE A 35 7.49 -1.95 -7.54
C ILE A 35 7.97 -0.50 -7.51
N VAL A 36 7.37 0.34 -6.67
CA VAL A 36 7.77 1.75 -6.50
C VAL A 36 9.23 1.85 -6.03
N LEU A 37 9.59 1.09 -4.99
CA LEU A 37 10.96 1.08 -4.45
C LEU A 37 11.97 0.62 -5.50
N SER A 38 11.65 -0.43 -6.25
CA SER A 38 12.51 -0.96 -7.32
C SER A 38 12.78 0.08 -8.41
N ARG A 39 11.75 0.84 -8.82
CA ARG A 39 11.89 1.94 -9.79
C ARG A 39 12.75 3.08 -9.25
N CYS A 40 12.52 3.49 -8.01
CA CYS A 40 13.31 4.55 -7.38
C CYS A 40 14.78 4.15 -7.19
N ARG A 41 15.06 2.88 -6.89
CA ARG A 41 16.42 2.33 -6.82
C ARG A 41 17.13 2.30 -8.18
N LYS A 42 16.38 2.10 -9.28
CA LYS A 42 16.95 2.17 -10.65
C LYS A 42 17.34 3.59 -11.02
N SER A 43 16.52 4.58 -10.66
CA SER A 43 16.84 5.99 -10.88
C SER A 43 15.99 6.89 -9.99
N LEU A 44 16.65 7.88 -9.37
CA LEU A 44 15.98 8.99 -8.66
C LEU A 44 15.71 10.18 -9.59
N ASN A 45 15.88 10.01 -10.91
CA ASN A 45 15.55 11.04 -11.88
C ASN A 45 14.03 11.20 -11.98
N ILE A 46 13.51 12.35 -11.54
CA ILE A 46 12.07 12.64 -11.50
C ILE A 46 11.41 12.54 -12.87
N ASN A 47 12.07 13.03 -13.92
CA ASN A 47 11.52 12.97 -15.28
C ASN A 47 11.39 11.54 -15.80
N TYR A 48 12.28 10.65 -15.36
CA TYR A 48 12.19 9.21 -15.64
C TYR A 48 11.01 8.60 -14.87
N LEU A 49 10.93 8.85 -13.55
CA LEU A 49 9.88 8.28 -12.69
C LEU A 49 8.46 8.70 -13.10
N ARG A 50 8.26 9.95 -13.55
CA ARG A 50 6.96 10.43 -14.05
C ARG A 50 6.51 9.78 -15.35
N LYS A 51 7.44 9.20 -16.12
CA LYS A 51 7.17 8.59 -17.44
C LYS A 51 7.04 7.07 -17.39
N GLU A 52 7.25 6.46 -16.23
CA GLU A 52 7.03 5.02 -16.03
C GLU A 52 5.57 4.66 -16.30
N ASN A 53 5.34 3.43 -16.78
CA ASN A 53 4.01 2.89 -17.03
C ASN A 53 3.84 1.55 -16.29
N PRO A 54 2.84 1.39 -15.40
CA PRO A 54 1.97 2.45 -14.86
C PRO A 54 2.79 3.53 -14.14
N THR A 55 2.26 4.74 -14.05
CA THR A 55 2.86 5.84 -13.28
C THR A 55 2.85 5.53 -11.79
N LEU A 56 3.70 6.19 -11.00
CA LEU A 56 3.69 6.01 -9.54
C LEU A 56 2.36 6.45 -8.92
N THR A 57 1.73 7.49 -9.46
CA THR A 57 0.40 7.97 -9.06
C THR A 57 -0.69 6.93 -9.30
N GLU A 58 -0.65 6.23 -10.43
CA GLU A 58 -1.60 5.13 -10.71
C GLU A 58 -1.41 3.95 -9.75
N ILE A 59 -0.15 3.60 -9.42
CA ILE A 59 0.13 2.58 -8.41
C ILE A 59 -0.40 3.01 -7.05
N LEU A 60 -0.13 4.24 -6.62
CA LEU A 60 -0.63 4.78 -5.35
C LEU A 60 -2.15 4.72 -5.28
N LYS A 61 -2.84 5.10 -6.35
CA LYS A 61 -4.30 5.04 -6.40
C LYS A 61 -4.82 3.62 -6.18
N GLN A 62 -4.23 2.63 -6.82
CA GLN A 62 -4.60 1.22 -6.61
C GLN A 62 -4.33 0.77 -5.16
N MET A 63 -3.22 1.20 -4.56
CA MET A 63 -2.92 0.90 -3.15
C MET A 63 -3.95 1.54 -2.21
N GLN A 64 -4.36 2.79 -2.47
CA GLN A 64 -5.38 3.50 -1.69
C GLN A 64 -6.74 2.82 -1.79
N GLU A 65 -7.13 2.33 -2.98
CA GLU A 65 -8.36 1.56 -3.18
C GLU A 65 -8.36 0.27 -2.34
N ILE A 66 -7.26 -0.50 -2.38
CA ILE A 66 -7.14 -1.74 -1.58
C ILE A 66 -7.14 -1.41 -0.08
N SER A 67 -6.35 -0.43 0.35
CA SER A 67 -6.27 -0.02 1.75
C SER A 67 -7.61 0.48 2.29
N GLY A 68 -8.38 1.22 1.49
CA GLY A 68 -9.73 1.66 1.85
C GLY A 68 -10.73 0.49 1.99
N LEU A 69 -10.61 -0.54 1.16
CA LEU A 69 -11.41 -1.77 1.33
C LEU A 69 -11.04 -2.49 2.63
N MET A 70 -9.74 -2.57 2.93
CA MET A 70 -9.23 -3.20 4.16
C MET A 70 -9.67 -2.44 5.42
N GLN A 71 -9.79 -1.11 5.39
CA GLN A 71 -10.26 -0.34 6.57
C GLN A 71 -11.62 -0.78 7.10
N ASN A 72 -12.51 -1.27 6.23
CA ASN A 72 -13.79 -1.84 6.65
C ASN A 72 -13.60 -3.13 7.47
N LEU A 73 -12.50 -3.86 7.24
CA LEU A 73 -12.13 -5.09 7.97
C LEU A 73 -11.48 -4.80 9.33
N ASN A 74 -11.02 -3.56 9.55
CA ASN A 74 -10.49 -3.15 10.86
C ASN A 74 -11.59 -3.18 11.93
N GLN A 75 -12.82 -2.85 11.56
CA GLN A 75 -13.99 -2.98 12.44
C GLN A 75 -14.30 -4.44 12.81
N ALA A 76 -13.89 -5.38 11.96
CA ALA A 76 -13.99 -6.81 12.23
C ALA A 76 -12.88 -7.30 13.18
N GLY A 77 -11.77 -6.57 13.38
CA GLY A 77 -10.67 -6.97 14.25
C GLY A 77 -9.38 -7.37 13.50
N TYR A 78 -9.34 -7.20 12.17
CA TYR A 78 -8.10 -7.35 11.41
C TYR A 78 -7.25 -6.09 11.54
N VAL A 79 -6.00 -6.25 11.96
CA VAL A 79 -5.07 -5.13 12.02
C VAL A 79 -4.66 -4.74 10.59
N THR A 80 -5.08 -3.56 10.12
CA THR A 80 -4.78 -3.03 8.78
C THR A 80 -3.70 -1.95 8.76
N PHE A 81 -3.20 -1.54 9.94
CA PHE A 81 -2.31 -0.40 10.11
C PHE A 81 -1.02 -0.48 9.27
N LYS A 82 -0.45 -1.68 9.11
CA LYS A 82 0.77 -1.84 8.30
C LYS A 82 0.54 -1.53 6.82
N ALA A 83 -0.63 -1.92 6.28
CA ALA A 83 -0.98 -1.63 4.90
C ALA A 83 -1.07 -0.11 4.67
N GLU A 84 -1.67 0.60 5.62
CA GLU A 84 -1.77 2.06 5.62
C GLU A 84 -0.38 2.73 5.69
N GLU A 85 0.54 2.20 6.50
CA GLU A 85 1.93 2.70 6.53
C GLU A 85 2.61 2.59 5.16
N TYR A 86 2.45 1.47 4.45
CA TYR A 86 3.02 1.30 3.11
C TYR A 86 2.40 2.25 2.09
N VAL A 87 1.08 2.43 2.13
CA VAL A 87 0.37 3.39 1.27
C VAL A 87 0.90 4.80 1.51
N LYS A 88 1.07 5.19 2.77
CA LYS A 88 1.61 6.50 3.14
C LYS A 88 3.03 6.71 2.64
N HIS A 89 3.92 5.73 2.81
CA HIS A 89 5.29 5.84 2.31
C HIS A 89 5.35 5.99 0.79
N VAL A 90 4.50 5.27 0.06
CA VAL A 90 4.39 5.44 -1.40
C VAL A 90 3.80 6.81 -1.75
N GLN A 91 2.84 7.31 -0.98
CA GLN A 91 2.29 8.65 -1.15
C GLN A 91 3.38 9.73 -1.01
N ASP A 92 4.19 9.68 0.04
CA ASP A 92 5.28 10.65 0.25
C ASP A 92 6.28 10.65 -0.92
N ILE A 93 6.57 9.47 -1.49
CA ILE A 93 7.40 9.34 -2.71
C ILE A 93 6.73 9.98 -3.92
N VAL A 94 5.45 9.70 -4.15
CA VAL A 94 4.68 10.28 -5.28
C VAL A 94 4.64 11.80 -5.16
N GLU A 95 4.36 12.34 -3.97
CA GLU A 95 4.31 13.78 -3.73
C GLU A 95 5.67 14.45 -4.00
N ALA A 96 6.77 13.83 -3.60
CA ALA A 96 8.12 14.32 -3.89
C ALA A 96 8.43 14.31 -5.40
N VAL A 97 8.02 13.24 -6.11
CA VAL A 97 8.16 13.13 -7.57
C VAL A 97 7.33 14.20 -8.27
N GLU A 98 6.08 14.40 -7.89
CA GLU A 98 5.19 15.40 -8.52
C GLU A 98 5.60 16.85 -8.20
N SER A 99 6.15 17.08 -7.01
CA SER A 99 6.64 18.40 -6.60
C SER A 99 8.04 18.74 -7.13
N GLY A 100 8.79 17.76 -7.65
CA GLY A 100 10.14 18.00 -8.16
C GLY A 100 11.21 18.04 -7.06
N HIS A 101 10.92 17.61 -5.84
CA HIS A 101 11.80 17.71 -4.69
C HIS A 101 12.67 16.45 -4.54
N THR A 102 13.82 16.44 -5.21
CA THR A 102 14.73 15.27 -5.22
C THR A 102 15.24 14.88 -3.83
N GLU A 103 15.50 15.84 -2.94
CA GLU A 103 15.97 15.56 -1.57
C GLU A 103 14.90 14.82 -0.73
N ASP A 104 13.65 15.24 -0.85
CA ASP A 104 12.52 14.57 -0.20
C ASP A 104 12.31 13.17 -0.78
N LEU A 105 12.40 13.03 -2.11
CA LEU A 105 12.33 11.74 -2.79
C LEU A 105 13.38 10.77 -2.24
N GLU A 106 14.63 11.22 -2.15
CA GLU A 106 15.72 10.42 -1.58
C GLU A 106 15.45 9.98 -0.14
N ARG A 107 14.96 10.90 0.70
CA ARG A 107 14.62 10.60 2.08
C ARG A 107 13.52 9.53 2.15
N HIS A 108 12.42 9.73 1.45
CA HIS A 108 11.27 8.82 1.50
C HIS A 108 11.58 7.44 0.91
N VAL A 109 12.41 7.37 -0.15
CA VAL A 109 12.89 6.10 -0.69
C VAL A 109 13.74 5.35 0.34
N ARG A 110 14.62 6.04 1.08
CA ARG A 110 15.41 5.42 2.16
C ARG A 110 14.52 4.92 3.31
N GLU A 111 13.52 5.69 3.70
CA GLU A 111 12.56 5.32 4.75
C GLU A 111 11.77 4.06 4.35
N LEU A 112 11.22 4.02 3.13
CA LEU A 112 10.52 2.85 2.60
C LEU A 112 11.46 1.64 2.51
N ASN A 113 12.71 1.85 2.10
CA ASN A 113 13.73 0.81 1.98
C ASN A 113 14.13 0.16 3.32
N GLN A 114 14.03 0.90 4.41
CA GLN A 114 14.33 0.43 5.77
C GLN A 114 13.18 -0.40 6.37
N ARG A 115 11.97 -0.32 5.79
CA ARG A 115 10.86 -1.17 6.19
C ARG A 115 11.12 -2.59 5.67
N SER A 116 10.98 -3.58 6.55
CA SER A 116 11.09 -4.99 6.16
C SER A 116 9.89 -5.35 5.29
N PHE A 117 10.13 -5.60 4.00
CA PHE A 117 9.17 -6.22 3.08
C PHE A 117 9.07 -7.74 3.26
N LEU A 118 9.69 -8.26 4.33
CA LEU A 118 9.76 -9.67 4.73
C LEU A 118 9.20 -9.82 6.15
#